data_AF-A0A957P1E4-F1
#
_entry.id   AF-A0A957P1E4-F1
#
_cell.length_a   1.000
_cell.length_b   1.000
_cell.length_c   1.000
_cell.angle_alpha   90.00
_cell.angle_beta   90.00
_cell.angle_gamma   90.00
#
_symmetry.space_group_name_H-M   'P 1'
#
loop_
_entity.id
_entity.type
_entity.pdbx_description
1 polymer ?
#
loop_
_entity_poly.entity_id
_entity_poly.type
_entity_poly.pdbx_seq_one_letter_code
_entity_poly.pdbx_strand_id
1 'polypeptide(L)'
;GILPAKGRDPQLLIDYANEHLPEALAAQANALVEPMSPADIRATMWHLNEVADAMRFSTGLASSFSQEILFATNCAEDLKLNTADAVDEVVAAAAYPQFAAGGVEGGKELFAFYELLCSFFPDTIIPRSFIEPVASDIPVLLLQGDLDVNTPTLAAREVASHLTNNTFVLFGTEGHVVAALSATCPGTIATQFLNDPTGALDVSCAEAYVIDFVLPESGATTTSTTADSVTSAIELTTNPWLWQSFTDPVESFELDNPEAYTVAFNSDGSVNIVADCNNASGSYTASDDGSLSIEIGPSTLAACPPESRSEAFIQKLGFVSNFFFENGILYLDTMADGGTFQLASASEHMP
;
A
#
# COMPACT_ATOMS: atom_id res chain seq x y z
N GLY A 1 -13.48 -9.29 -0.96
CA GLY A 1 -14.89 -9.72 -0.78
C GLY A 1 -14.95 -10.89 0.19
N ILE A 2 -15.99 -11.00 1.02
CA ILE A 2 -16.21 -12.20 1.86
C ILE A 2 -16.71 -13.30 0.93
N LEU A 3 -15.87 -14.31 0.64
CA LEU A 3 -16.33 -15.49 -0.08
C LEU A 3 -17.50 -16.12 0.68
N PRO A 4 -18.67 -16.30 0.04
CA PRO A 4 -19.81 -16.87 0.72
C PRO A 4 -19.46 -18.27 1.22
N ALA A 5 -19.96 -18.62 2.41
CA ALA A 5 -19.77 -19.93 3.02
C ALA A 5 -20.36 -21.11 2.21
N LYS A 6 -20.96 -20.84 1.04
CA LYS A 6 -21.54 -21.80 0.08
C LYS A 6 -20.60 -21.92 -1.13
N GLY A 7 -20.31 -23.16 -1.56
CA GLY A 7 -19.38 -23.44 -2.67
C GLY A 7 -18.09 -24.17 -2.29
N ARG A 8 -18.00 -24.70 -1.06
CA ARG A 8 -16.81 -25.42 -0.55
C ARG A 8 -16.84 -26.93 -0.79
N ASP A 9 -17.94 -27.43 -1.37
CA ASP A 9 -18.07 -28.84 -1.68
C ASP A 9 -17.36 -29.11 -3.02
N PRO A 10 -16.32 -29.96 -3.05
CA PRO A 10 -15.67 -30.37 -4.30
C PRO A 10 -16.68 -30.86 -5.34
N GLN A 11 -17.81 -31.46 -4.91
CA GLN A 11 -18.85 -31.93 -5.80
C GLN A 11 -19.50 -30.81 -6.62
N LEU A 12 -19.64 -29.60 -6.06
CA LEU A 12 -20.21 -28.46 -6.80
C LEU A 12 -19.32 -28.03 -7.96
N LEU A 13 -18.00 -28.10 -7.79
CA LEU A 13 -17.04 -27.79 -8.86
C LEU A 13 -17.01 -28.88 -9.92
N ILE A 14 -17.11 -30.15 -9.50
CA ILE A 14 -17.22 -31.30 -10.40
C ILE A 14 -18.50 -31.20 -11.25
N ASP A 15 -19.63 -30.92 -10.60
CA ASP A 15 -20.92 -30.75 -11.28
C ASP A 15 -20.86 -29.60 -12.29
N TYR A 16 -20.31 -28.45 -11.87
CA TYR A 16 -20.12 -27.29 -12.74
C TYR A 16 -19.21 -27.61 -13.95
N ALA A 17 -18.09 -28.29 -13.72
CA ALA A 17 -17.16 -28.68 -14.78
C ALA A 17 -17.83 -29.62 -15.79
N ASN A 18 -18.59 -30.60 -15.31
CA ASN A 18 -19.33 -31.54 -16.16
C ASN A 18 -20.46 -30.86 -16.95
N GLU A 19 -21.09 -29.82 -16.41
CA GLU A 19 -22.16 -29.08 -17.08
C GLU A 19 -21.63 -28.10 -18.15
N HIS A 20 -20.50 -27.44 -17.89
CA HIS A 20 -20.08 -26.27 -18.66
C HIS A 20 -18.79 -26.43 -19.46
N LEU A 21 -18.00 -27.49 -19.24
CA LEU A 21 -16.73 -27.71 -19.96
C LEU A 21 -16.85 -28.87 -20.96
N PRO A 22 -16.04 -28.87 -22.05
CA PRO A 22 -15.88 -30.04 -22.90
C PRO A 22 -15.41 -31.25 -22.09
N GLU A 23 -15.88 -32.45 -22.42
CA GLU A 23 -15.65 -33.69 -21.65
C GLU A 23 -14.17 -33.91 -21.26
N ALA A 24 -13.23 -33.70 -22.19
CA ALA A 24 -11.81 -33.85 -21.93
C ALA A 24 -11.26 -32.83 -20.90
N LEU A 25 -11.81 -31.61 -20.89
CA LEU A 25 -11.41 -30.55 -19.96
C LEU A 25 -12.10 -30.73 -18.60
N ALA A 26 -13.36 -31.16 -18.59
CA ALA A 26 -14.07 -31.54 -17.37
C ALA A 26 -13.34 -32.67 -16.63
N ALA A 27 -12.90 -33.72 -17.34
CA ALA A 27 -12.12 -34.81 -16.76
C ALA A 27 -10.81 -34.34 -16.11
N GLN A 28 -10.11 -33.39 -16.75
CA GLN A 28 -8.88 -32.80 -16.18
C GLN A 28 -9.17 -31.97 -14.93
N ALA A 29 -10.21 -31.12 -14.96
CA ALA A 29 -10.62 -30.31 -13.82
C ALA A 29 -11.06 -31.19 -12.64
N ASN A 30 -11.85 -32.23 -12.90
CA ASN A 30 -12.34 -33.16 -11.87
C ASN A 30 -11.18 -33.90 -11.20
N ALA A 31 -10.17 -34.35 -11.95
CA ALA A 31 -9.00 -35.02 -11.39
C ALA A 31 -8.18 -34.13 -10.43
N LEU A 32 -8.24 -32.80 -10.59
CA LEU A 32 -7.62 -31.84 -9.67
C LEU A 32 -8.46 -31.62 -8.41
N VAL A 33 -9.79 -31.59 -8.57
CA VAL A 33 -10.75 -31.27 -7.50
C VAL A 33 -11.07 -32.46 -6.60
N GLU A 34 -11.12 -33.68 -7.14
CA GLU A 34 -11.42 -34.92 -6.40
C GLU A 34 -10.60 -35.13 -5.11
N PRO A 35 -9.27 -34.88 -5.08
CA PRO A 35 -8.48 -35.05 -3.86
C PRO A 35 -8.58 -33.86 -2.88
N MET A 36 -9.23 -32.76 -3.26
CA MET A 36 -9.26 -31.53 -2.45
C MET A 36 -10.27 -31.64 -1.30
N SER A 37 -9.84 -31.25 -0.10
CA SER A 37 -10.74 -31.04 1.02
C SER A 37 -11.56 -29.74 0.86
N PRO A 38 -12.65 -29.55 1.62
CA PRO A 38 -13.37 -28.27 1.63
C PRO A 38 -12.50 -27.07 2.03
N ALA A 39 -11.42 -27.30 2.79
CA ALA A 39 -10.44 -26.27 3.13
C ALA A 39 -9.57 -25.90 1.92
N ASP A 40 -9.13 -26.90 1.15
CA ASP A 40 -8.35 -26.69 -0.08
C ASP A 40 -9.17 -25.92 -1.12
N ILE A 41 -10.45 -26.29 -1.32
CA ILE A 41 -11.37 -25.56 -2.21
C ILE A 41 -11.49 -24.09 -1.81
N ARG A 42 -11.64 -23.83 -0.50
CA ARG A 42 -11.74 -22.46 0.00
C ARG A 42 -10.47 -21.66 -0.26
N ALA A 43 -9.31 -22.24 0.02
CA ALA A 43 -8.02 -21.59 -0.19
C ALA A 43 -7.81 -21.23 -1.67
N THR A 44 -8.11 -22.16 -2.59
CA THR A 44 -8.03 -21.91 -4.04
C THR A 44 -8.97 -20.79 -4.49
N MET A 45 -10.24 -20.81 -4.06
CA MET A 45 -11.19 -19.76 -4.43
C MET A 45 -10.81 -18.40 -3.85
N TRP A 46 -10.22 -18.37 -2.65
CA TRP A 46 -9.71 -17.14 -2.05
C TRP A 46 -8.56 -16.58 -2.88
N HIS A 47 -7.59 -17.41 -3.23
CA HIS A 47 -6.46 -17.01 -4.06
C HIS A 47 -6.91 -16.48 -5.43
N LEU A 48 -7.91 -17.11 -6.06
CA LEU A 48 -8.50 -16.60 -7.31
C LEU A 48 -9.15 -15.22 -7.14
N ASN A 49 -9.84 -14.99 -6.02
CA ASN A 49 -10.41 -13.67 -5.73
C ASN A 49 -9.33 -12.62 -5.48
N GLU A 50 -8.21 -12.99 -4.85
CA GLU A 50 -7.08 -12.07 -4.68
C GLU A 50 -6.42 -11.71 -5.99
N VAL A 51 -6.17 -12.66 -6.89
CA VAL A 51 -5.64 -12.35 -8.22
C VAL A 51 -6.61 -11.43 -8.97
N ALA A 52 -7.92 -11.68 -8.86
CA ALA A 52 -8.95 -10.82 -9.45
C ALA A 52 -8.98 -9.42 -8.83
N ASP A 53 -8.82 -9.29 -7.52
CA ASP A 53 -8.80 -8.00 -6.82
C ASP A 53 -7.47 -7.25 -7.08
N ALA A 54 -6.32 -7.93 -7.13
CA ALA A 54 -5.04 -7.36 -7.54
C ALA A 54 -5.09 -6.80 -8.98
N MET A 55 -5.73 -7.53 -9.91
CA MET A 55 -6.01 -7.04 -11.26
C MET A 55 -6.97 -5.83 -11.30
N ARG A 56 -7.75 -5.58 -10.23
CA ARG A 56 -8.60 -4.37 -10.10
C ARG A 56 -7.89 -3.22 -9.41
N PHE A 57 -6.91 -3.50 -8.55
CA PHE A 57 -6.07 -2.46 -7.94
C PHE A 57 -5.09 -1.85 -8.95
N SER A 58 -4.69 -2.59 -9.98
CA SER A 58 -3.82 -2.07 -11.05
C SER A 58 -4.44 -0.96 -11.90
N THR A 59 -5.76 -0.71 -11.81
CA THR A 59 -6.42 0.44 -12.45
C THR A 59 -6.44 1.71 -11.58
N GLY A 60 -5.80 1.68 -10.40
CA GLY A 60 -5.63 2.81 -9.48
C GLY A 60 -6.75 2.96 -8.45
N LEU A 61 -6.40 3.34 -7.21
CA LEU A 61 -7.30 3.44 -6.05
C LEU A 61 -8.59 4.25 -6.33
N ALA A 62 -8.46 5.34 -7.09
CA ALA A 62 -9.59 6.21 -7.45
C ALA A 62 -10.63 5.52 -8.36
N SER A 63 -10.25 4.46 -9.07
CA SER A 63 -11.15 3.63 -9.88
C SER A 63 -11.78 2.49 -9.07
N SER A 64 -11.24 2.18 -7.90
CA SER A 64 -11.61 1.00 -7.10
C SER A 64 -12.76 1.27 -6.12
N PHE A 65 -13.09 2.52 -5.82
CA PHE A 65 -14.25 2.89 -5.00
C PHE A 65 -14.79 4.29 -5.36
N SER A 66 -16.09 4.53 -5.12
CA SER A 66 -16.70 5.86 -5.31
C SER A 66 -16.22 6.80 -4.21
N GLN A 67 -15.47 7.83 -4.59
CA GLN A 67 -15.00 8.86 -3.67
C GLN A 67 -16.18 9.61 -3.04
N GLU A 68 -17.26 9.83 -3.78
CA GLU A 68 -18.46 10.52 -3.29
C GLU A 68 -19.11 9.75 -2.14
N ILE A 69 -19.17 8.42 -2.23
CA ILE A 69 -19.66 7.57 -1.13
C ILE A 69 -18.71 7.64 0.05
N LEU A 70 -17.39 7.53 -0.18
CA LEU A 70 -16.39 7.65 0.89
C LEU A 70 -16.55 8.97 1.67
N PHE A 71 -16.63 10.09 0.96
CA PHE A 71 -16.81 11.40 1.58
C PHE A 71 -18.17 11.51 2.30
N ALA A 72 -19.27 11.07 1.67
CA ALA A 72 -20.58 11.09 2.31
C ALA A 72 -20.59 10.30 3.64
N THR A 73 -19.92 9.14 3.68
CA THR A 73 -19.78 8.31 4.88
C THR A 73 -18.90 8.98 5.92
N ASN A 74 -17.66 9.36 5.58
CA ASN A 74 -16.71 9.95 6.53
C ASN A 74 -17.24 11.26 7.14
N CYS A 75 -17.93 12.08 6.34
CA CYS A 75 -18.56 13.30 6.82
C CYS A 75 -19.73 13.06 7.79
N ALA A 76 -20.42 11.92 7.69
CA ALA A 76 -21.50 11.58 8.60
C ALA A 76 -21.00 10.90 9.88
N GLU A 77 -20.00 10.02 9.75
CA GLU A 77 -19.64 9.02 10.77
C GLU A 77 -18.36 9.34 11.54
N ASP A 78 -17.45 10.15 10.99
CA ASP A 78 -16.13 10.37 11.57
C ASP A 78 -15.91 11.84 11.93
N LEU A 79 -15.87 12.71 10.91
CA LEU A 79 -15.48 14.13 11.06
C LEU A 79 -16.45 14.94 11.93
N LYS A 80 -17.72 14.53 12.02
CA LYS A 80 -18.73 15.17 12.90
C LYS A 80 -18.66 14.72 14.35
N LEU A 81 -18.08 13.55 14.61
CA LEU A 81 -18.02 12.96 15.94
C LEU A 81 -16.68 13.25 16.63
N ASN A 82 -15.68 13.64 15.85
CA ASN A 82 -14.35 14.05 16.29
C ASN A 82 -14.16 15.58 16.24
N THR A 83 -13.17 16.09 16.98
CA THR A 83 -12.78 17.51 16.94
C THR A 83 -11.29 17.63 16.72
N ALA A 84 -10.85 18.66 16.00
CA ALA A 84 -9.42 18.93 15.78
C ALA A 84 -8.63 19.04 17.10
N ASP A 85 -9.26 19.53 18.18
CA ASP A 85 -8.64 19.63 19.52
C ASP A 85 -8.31 18.27 20.13
N ALA A 86 -8.98 17.18 19.73
CA ALA A 86 -8.70 15.83 20.23
C ALA A 86 -7.32 15.33 19.75
N VAL A 87 -6.81 15.85 18.62
CA VAL A 87 -5.51 15.46 18.07
C VAL A 87 -4.36 15.91 19.00
N ASP A 88 -4.49 17.09 19.62
CA ASP A 88 -3.45 17.61 20.51
C ASP A 88 -3.27 16.73 21.76
N GLU A 89 -4.37 16.19 22.30
CA GLU A 89 -4.34 15.30 23.45
C GLU A 89 -3.69 13.95 23.11
N VAL A 90 -4.04 13.37 21.96
CA VAL A 90 -3.47 12.09 21.48
C VAL A 90 -1.97 12.22 21.24
N VAL A 91 -1.52 13.33 20.65
CA VAL A 91 -0.10 13.55 20.35
C VAL A 91 0.70 13.80 21.63
N ALA A 92 0.16 14.56 22.57
CA ALA A 92 0.79 14.75 23.86
C ALA A 92 0.96 13.43 24.63
N ALA A 93 0.06 12.46 24.42
CA ALA A 93 0.11 11.13 25.02
C ALA A 93 1.00 10.13 24.25
N ALA A 94 1.49 10.46 23.05
CA ALA A 94 2.31 9.57 22.25
C ALA A 94 3.69 9.32 22.89
N ALA A 95 4.28 8.16 22.62
CA ALA A 95 5.59 7.80 23.14
C ALA A 95 6.72 8.73 22.63
N TYR A 96 6.55 9.28 21.42
CA TYR A 96 7.53 10.14 20.76
C TYR A 96 6.85 11.35 20.10
N PRO A 97 6.36 12.34 20.89
CA PRO A 97 5.58 13.47 20.38
C PRO A 97 6.36 14.33 19.37
N GLN A 98 7.70 14.34 19.44
CA GLN A 98 8.56 15.07 18.51
C GLN A 98 8.47 14.56 17.05
N PHE A 99 8.16 13.28 16.85
CA PHE A 99 7.96 12.72 15.51
C PHE A 99 6.53 12.91 15.00
N ALA A 100 5.60 13.16 15.92
CA ALA A 100 4.21 13.44 15.57
C ALA A 100 3.98 14.92 15.21
N ALA A 101 4.76 15.86 15.74
CA ALA A 101 4.51 17.30 15.65
C ALA A 101 4.28 17.84 14.22
N GLY A 102 5.09 17.43 13.24
CA GLY A 102 4.87 17.80 11.84
C GLY A 102 3.62 17.18 11.22
N GLY A 103 3.31 15.93 11.59
CA GLY A 103 2.09 15.25 11.19
C GLY A 103 0.82 15.83 11.82
N VAL A 104 0.91 16.47 13.00
CA VAL A 104 -0.23 17.16 13.61
C VAL A 104 -0.64 18.39 12.84
N GLU A 105 0.32 19.23 12.45
CA GLU A 105 0.02 20.46 11.72
C GLU A 105 -0.58 20.14 10.34
N GLY A 106 0.06 19.22 9.59
CA GLY A 106 -0.51 18.69 8.35
C GLY A 106 -1.85 17.98 8.56
N GLY A 107 -2.02 17.24 9.66
CA GLY A 107 -3.27 16.57 10.01
C GLY A 107 -4.41 17.56 10.31
N LYS A 108 -4.12 18.70 10.94
CA LYS A 108 -5.10 19.77 11.19
C LYS A 108 -5.49 20.50 9.89
N GLU A 109 -4.53 20.74 9.00
CA GLU A 109 -4.81 21.30 7.67
C GLU A 109 -5.68 20.34 6.85
N LEU A 110 -5.35 19.05 6.87
CA LEU A 110 -6.11 18.00 6.21
C LEU A 110 -7.53 17.89 6.82
N PHE A 111 -7.66 17.97 8.15
CA PHE A 111 -8.96 17.99 8.83
C PHE A 111 -9.81 19.20 8.41
N ALA A 112 -9.22 20.40 8.35
CA ALA A 112 -9.92 21.61 7.89
C ALA A 112 -10.35 21.51 6.41
N PHE A 113 -9.51 20.90 5.57
CA PHE A 113 -9.88 20.59 4.18
C PHE A 113 -11.08 19.63 4.12
N TYR A 114 -11.08 18.57 4.93
CA TYR A 114 -12.20 17.64 5.00
C TYR A 114 -13.48 18.29 5.57
N GLU A 115 -13.38 19.17 6.57
CA GLU A 115 -14.53 19.95 7.06
C GLU A 115 -15.17 20.80 5.94
N LEU A 116 -14.35 21.45 5.12
CA LEU A 116 -14.82 22.18 3.95
C LEU A 116 -15.53 21.24 2.97
N LEU A 117 -14.97 20.07 2.67
CA LEU A 117 -15.61 19.08 1.80
C LEU A 117 -16.95 18.61 2.37
N CYS A 118 -17.03 18.39 3.68
CA CYS A 118 -18.27 17.98 4.34
C CYS A 118 -19.38 19.02 4.28
N SER A 119 -19.05 20.31 4.09
CA SER A 119 -20.06 21.36 3.88
C SER A 119 -20.90 21.19 2.61
N PHE A 120 -20.42 20.38 1.64
CA PHE A 120 -21.14 20.06 0.41
C PHE A 120 -22.08 18.85 0.54
N PHE A 121 -22.00 18.10 1.65
CA PHE A 121 -22.82 16.93 1.89
C PHE A 121 -24.00 17.24 2.84
N PRO A 122 -25.12 16.51 2.75
CA PRO A 122 -26.25 16.70 3.64
C PRO A 122 -25.87 16.54 5.11
N ASP A 123 -26.52 17.33 5.97
CA ASP A 123 -26.33 17.22 7.40
C ASP A 123 -27.02 15.96 7.96
N THR A 124 -26.33 14.82 7.88
CA THR A 124 -26.77 13.57 8.49
C THR A 124 -26.48 13.60 9.99
N ILE A 125 -27.50 13.37 10.81
CA ILE A 125 -27.38 13.25 12.27
C ILE A 125 -27.23 11.77 12.62
N ILE A 126 -26.05 11.40 13.10
CA ILE A 126 -25.76 10.07 13.66
C ILE A 126 -25.64 10.24 15.19
N PRO A 127 -26.26 9.36 16.00
CA PRO A 127 -26.10 9.44 17.45
C PRO A 127 -24.65 9.23 17.85
N ARG A 128 -24.18 9.93 18.90
CA ARG A 128 -22.82 9.73 19.44
C ARG A 128 -22.53 8.29 19.86
N SER A 129 -23.56 7.50 20.17
CA SER A 129 -23.41 6.07 20.46
C SER A 129 -22.85 5.26 19.29
N PHE A 130 -22.77 5.83 18.08
CA PHE A 130 -22.16 5.19 16.92
C PHE A 130 -20.66 4.93 17.09
N ILE A 131 -19.95 5.80 17.81
CA ILE A 131 -18.51 5.65 18.10
C ILE A 131 -18.23 4.98 19.44
N GLU A 132 -19.27 4.49 20.14
CA GLU A 132 -19.05 3.70 21.35
C GLU A 132 -18.42 2.36 20.97
N PRO A 133 -17.38 1.89 21.70
CA PRO A 133 -16.72 0.63 21.39
C PRO A 133 -17.70 -0.54 21.39
N VAL A 134 -17.58 -1.41 20.37
CA VAL A 134 -18.39 -2.61 20.28
C VAL A 134 -17.91 -3.63 21.31
N ALA A 135 -18.80 -4.03 22.21
CA ALA A 135 -18.57 -5.13 23.15
C ALA A 135 -19.24 -6.42 22.67
N SER A 136 -18.50 -7.54 22.69
CA SER A 136 -19.04 -8.85 22.28
C SER A 136 -18.33 -10.01 22.96
N ASP A 137 -19.03 -11.14 23.07
CA ASP A 137 -18.56 -12.45 23.50
C ASP A 137 -18.55 -13.49 22.37
N ILE A 138 -19.01 -13.10 21.18
CA ILE A 138 -18.88 -13.91 19.96
C ILE A 138 -17.38 -14.04 19.66
N PRO A 139 -16.88 -15.22 19.23
CA PRO A 139 -15.50 -15.35 18.80
C PRO A 139 -15.14 -14.30 17.74
N VAL A 140 -14.05 -13.57 17.94
CA VAL A 140 -13.52 -12.59 16.98
C VAL A 140 -12.04 -12.88 16.71
N LEU A 141 -11.68 -12.89 15.42
CA LEU A 141 -10.28 -12.89 15.00
C LEU A 141 -9.86 -11.47 14.63
N LEU A 142 -8.78 -10.98 15.24
CA LEU A 142 -8.14 -9.70 14.94
C LEU A 142 -6.76 -9.98 14.35
N LEU A 143 -6.53 -9.52 13.11
CA LEU A 143 -5.24 -9.61 12.42
C LEU A 143 -4.70 -8.19 12.26
N GLN A 144 -3.52 -7.92 12.81
CA GLN A 144 -2.93 -6.58 12.85
C GLN A 144 -1.51 -6.60 12.31
N GLY A 145 -1.18 -5.67 11.41
CA GLY A 145 0.20 -5.38 11.02
C GLY A 145 0.82 -4.38 12.00
N ASP A 146 2.02 -4.64 12.49
CA ASP A 146 2.64 -3.74 13.48
C ASP A 146 3.22 -2.46 12.85
N LEU A 147 3.37 -2.43 11.52
CA LEU A 147 3.78 -1.28 10.74
C LEU A 147 2.60 -0.52 10.11
N ASP A 148 1.36 -0.85 10.49
CA ASP A 148 0.17 -0.19 9.96
C ASP A 148 0.02 1.23 10.53
N VAL A 149 0.32 2.24 9.70
CA VAL A 149 0.19 3.65 10.06
C VAL A 149 -1.24 4.19 9.92
N ASN A 150 -2.13 3.50 9.20
CA ASN A 150 -3.51 3.93 8.96
C ASN A 150 -4.44 3.45 10.09
N THR A 151 -4.31 2.17 10.47
CA THR A 151 -5.03 1.55 11.59
C THR A 151 -4.03 1.00 12.59
N PRO A 152 -3.46 1.85 13.47
CA PRO A 152 -2.31 1.50 14.29
C PRO A 152 -2.64 0.44 15.34
N THR A 153 -1.61 -0.33 15.73
CA THR A 153 -1.70 -1.38 16.76
C THR A 153 -2.36 -0.91 18.05
N LEU A 154 -2.20 0.37 18.44
CA LEU A 154 -2.88 0.94 19.61
C LEU A 154 -4.41 0.88 19.48
N ALA A 155 -4.96 1.27 18.32
CA ALA A 155 -6.39 1.22 18.07
C ALA A 155 -6.90 -0.22 18.03
N ALA A 156 -6.13 -1.14 17.45
CA ALA A 156 -6.48 -2.55 17.41
C ALA A 156 -6.50 -3.19 18.82
N ARG A 157 -5.57 -2.80 19.70
CA ARG A 157 -5.57 -3.21 21.12
C ARG A 157 -6.75 -2.63 21.89
N GLU A 158 -7.14 -1.39 21.60
CA GLU A 158 -8.36 -0.80 22.17
C GLU A 158 -9.58 -1.63 21.79
N VAL A 159 -9.77 -1.94 20.51
CA VAL A 159 -10.87 -2.82 20.03
C VAL A 159 -10.82 -4.18 20.74
N ALA A 160 -9.65 -4.82 20.80
CA ALA A 160 -9.49 -6.12 21.46
C ALA A 160 -9.91 -6.10 22.94
N SER A 161 -9.72 -4.98 23.63
CA SER A 161 -10.06 -4.85 25.06
C SER A 161 -11.57 -4.95 25.35
N HIS A 162 -12.42 -4.66 24.36
CA HIS A 162 -13.89 -4.75 24.46
C HIS A 162 -14.45 -6.10 23.99
N LEU A 163 -13.61 -6.96 23.41
CA LEU A 163 -14.00 -8.25 22.85
C LEU A 163 -13.55 -9.38 23.77
N THR A 164 -14.45 -9.88 24.61
CA THR A 164 -14.10 -10.85 25.66
C THR A 164 -13.65 -12.22 25.15
N ASN A 165 -13.96 -12.54 23.90
CA ASN A 165 -13.58 -13.77 23.22
C ASN A 165 -12.88 -13.47 21.90
N ASN A 166 -11.69 -12.86 21.98
CA ASN A 166 -10.89 -12.52 20.81
C ASN A 166 -9.58 -13.34 20.71
N THR A 167 -9.17 -13.61 19.48
CA THR A 167 -7.79 -14.00 19.15
C THR A 167 -7.13 -12.83 18.42
N PHE A 168 -6.15 -12.20 19.07
CA PHE A 168 -5.38 -11.10 18.51
C PHE A 168 -4.02 -11.60 18.01
N VAL A 169 -3.78 -11.48 16.70
CA VAL A 169 -2.52 -11.88 16.06
C VAL A 169 -1.86 -10.66 15.46
N LEU A 170 -0.61 -10.44 15.85
CA LEU A 170 0.23 -9.34 15.39
C LEU A 170 1.27 -9.86 14.39
N PHE A 171 1.47 -9.15 13.29
CA PHE A 171 2.46 -9.44 12.26
C PHE A 171 3.47 -8.30 12.21
N GLY A 172 4.65 -8.52 12.80
CA GLY A 172 5.61 -7.45 13.09
C GLY A 172 6.20 -6.76 11.86
N THR A 173 6.23 -7.44 10.71
CA THR A 173 6.77 -6.90 9.45
C THR A 173 5.69 -6.41 8.49
N GLU A 174 4.41 -6.53 8.84
CA GLU A 174 3.31 -6.21 7.94
C GLU A 174 2.70 -4.85 8.21
N GLY A 175 2.23 -4.20 7.14
CA GLY A 175 1.53 -2.92 7.16
C GLY A 175 0.01 -3.05 7.11
N HIS A 176 -0.64 -2.16 6.38
CA HIS A 176 -2.10 -2.07 6.30
C HIS A 176 -2.73 -3.24 5.52
N VAL A 177 -3.90 -3.72 5.98
CA VAL A 177 -4.71 -4.77 5.32
C VAL A 177 -4.08 -6.18 5.32
N VAL A 178 -3.50 -6.62 6.43
CA VAL A 178 -2.86 -7.95 6.56
C VAL A 178 -3.77 -9.13 6.19
N ALA A 179 -5.09 -8.99 6.36
CA ALA A 179 -6.06 -10.01 5.98
C ALA A 179 -6.17 -10.26 4.46
N ALA A 180 -5.59 -9.39 3.61
CA ALA A 180 -5.54 -9.54 2.16
C ALA A 180 -4.37 -10.42 1.66
N LEU A 181 -3.60 -11.05 2.55
CA LEU A 181 -2.44 -11.89 2.21
C LEU A 181 -2.77 -13.39 2.33
N SER A 182 -3.69 -13.91 1.50
CA SER A 182 -4.26 -15.26 1.74
C SER A 182 -3.31 -16.44 1.60
N ALA A 183 -2.30 -16.31 0.74
CA ALA A 183 -1.31 -17.36 0.52
C ALA A 183 -0.28 -17.45 1.67
N THR A 184 -0.40 -16.60 2.68
CA THR A 184 0.55 -16.48 3.79
C THR A 184 -0.11 -16.78 5.14
N CYS A 185 0.64 -16.58 6.24
CA CYS A 185 0.18 -16.90 7.59
C CYS A 185 -1.19 -16.29 7.98
N PRO A 186 -1.47 -14.99 7.72
CA PRO A 186 -2.76 -14.38 8.05
C PRO A 186 -3.95 -15.09 7.37
N GLY A 187 -3.81 -15.45 6.09
CA GLY A 187 -4.84 -16.17 5.35
C GLY A 187 -5.12 -17.56 5.88
N THR A 188 -4.07 -18.26 6.30
CA THR A 188 -4.17 -19.58 6.93
C THR A 188 -4.94 -19.50 8.26
N ILE A 189 -4.62 -18.52 9.10
CA ILE A 189 -5.31 -18.28 10.38
C ILE A 189 -6.78 -17.88 10.13
N ALA A 190 -7.03 -16.96 9.19
CA ALA A 190 -8.39 -16.56 8.81
C ALA A 190 -9.21 -17.75 8.31
N THR A 191 -8.61 -18.65 7.52
CA THR A 191 -9.26 -19.86 7.03
C THR A 191 -9.61 -20.82 8.16
N GLN A 192 -8.70 -21.06 9.11
CA GLN A 192 -8.97 -21.86 10.30
C GLN A 192 -10.16 -21.30 11.07
N PHE A 193 -10.15 -20.00 11.36
CA PHE A 193 -11.23 -19.33 12.09
C PHE A 193 -12.57 -19.35 11.37
N LEU A 194 -12.59 -19.13 10.04
CA LEU A 194 -13.82 -19.21 9.25
C LEU A 194 -14.37 -20.65 9.09
N ASN A 195 -13.55 -21.66 9.36
CA ASN A 195 -13.96 -23.06 9.36
C ASN A 195 -14.51 -23.49 10.73
N ASP A 196 -13.81 -23.12 11.81
CA ASP A 196 -14.22 -23.37 13.19
C ASP A 196 -13.84 -22.15 14.07
N PRO A 197 -14.75 -21.17 14.23
CA PRO A 197 -14.45 -19.96 15.01
C PRO A 197 -14.37 -20.23 16.51
N THR A 198 -14.76 -21.40 16.97
CA THR A 198 -14.66 -21.83 18.38
C THR A 198 -13.48 -22.76 18.64
N GLY A 199 -12.80 -23.20 17.58
CA GLY A 199 -11.67 -24.11 17.65
C GLY A 199 -10.38 -23.41 18.05
N ALA A 200 -9.38 -24.20 18.45
CA ALA A 200 -8.04 -23.70 18.63
C ALA A 200 -7.43 -23.33 17.26
N LEU A 201 -6.91 -22.11 17.15
CA LEU A 201 -6.19 -21.64 15.96
C LEU A 201 -4.70 -21.86 16.13
N ASP A 202 -4.05 -22.45 15.13
CA ASP A 202 -2.59 -22.42 15.03
C ASP A 202 -2.14 -21.08 14.45
N VAL A 203 -1.51 -20.27 15.29
CA VAL A 203 -0.99 -18.94 14.97
C VAL A 203 0.54 -18.89 14.97
N SER A 204 1.22 -20.04 15.11
CA SER A 204 2.68 -20.12 15.28
C SER A 204 3.46 -19.52 14.12
N CYS A 205 2.89 -19.53 12.90
CA CYS A 205 3.52 -18.91 11.74
C CYS A 205 3.71 -17.38 11.89
N ALA A 206 2.96 -16.71 12.78
CA ALA A 206 3.11 -15.28 13.03
C ALA A 206 4.44 -14.96 13.74
N GLU A 207 5.05 -15.93 14.42
CA GLU A 207 6.34 -15.76 15.10
C GLU A 207 7.50 -15.47 14.13
N ALA A 208 7.33 -15.74 12.84
CA ALA A 208 8.33 -15.43 11.81
C ALA A 208 8.32 -13.95 11.38
N TYR A 209 7.27 -13.19 11.71
CA TYR A 209 7.09 -11.80 11.31
C TYR A 209 7.75 -10.87 12.33
N VAL A 210 9.08 -10.87 12.35
CA VAL A 210 9.88 -10.07 13.27
C VAL A 210 10.79 -9.14 12.47
N ILE A 211 10.81 -7.86 12.85
CA ILE A 211 11.76 -6.90 12.30
C ILE A 211 13.14 -7.20 12.90
N ASP A 212 14.09 -7.58 12.05
CA ASP A 212 15.49 -7.70 12.46
C ASP A 212 16.18 -6.35 12.31
N PHE A 213 16.35 -5.64 13.42
CA PHE A 213 17.08 -4.39 13.45
C PHE A 213 18.58 -4.66 13.37
N VAL A 214 19.11 -4.62 12.15
CA VAL A 214 20.55 -4.66 11.93
C VAL A 214 21.16 -3.31 12.32
N LEU A 215 21.70 -3.25 13.53
CA LEU A 215 22.52 -2.11 13.93
C LEU A 215 23.83 -2.14 13.11
N PRO A 216 24.31 -0.99 12.62
CA PRO A 216 25.65 -0.94 12.05
C PRO A 216 26.65 -1.44 13.11
N GLU A 217 27.61 -2.28 12.70
CA GLU A 217 28.59 -2.88 13.61
C GLU A 217 29.19 -1.79 14.52
N SER A 218 29.30 -2.08 15.83
CA SER A 218 29.85 -1.12 16.81
C SER A 218 31.32 -0.82 16.48
N GLY A 219 31.53 0.16 15.61
CA GLY A 219 32.79 0.36 14.89
C GLY A 219 32.63 1.18 13.62
N ALA A 220 31.41 1.21 13.05
CA ALA A 220 30.98 2.28 12.15
C ALA A 220 30.92 3.56 12.97
N THR A 221 32.08 4.21 13.12
CA THR A 221 32.12 5.63 13.40
C THR A 221 31.29 6.25 12.29
N THR A 222 30.07 6.66 12.59
CA THR A 222 29.36 7.65 11.79
C THR A 222 30.16 8.93 11.90
N THR A 223 31.28 8.99 11.19
CA THR A 223 31.59 10.17 10.43
C THR A 223 30.38 10.36 9.53
N SER A 224 29.39 11.09 10.06
CA SER A 224 28.51 11.92 9.26
C SER A 224 29.46 12.77 8.43
N THR A 225 29.82 12.22 7.28
CA THR A 225 30.71 12.85 6.34
C THR A 225 29.79 13.76 5.57
N THR A 226 29.72 15.01 6.02
CA THR A 226 29.14 16.13 5.30
C THR A 226 29.74 16.33 3.88
N ALA A 227 30.65 15.46 3.42
CA ALA A 227 31.15 15.41 2.06
C ALA A 227 30.42 14.39 1.14
N ASP A 228 29.82 13.30 1.66
CA ASP A 228 29.00 12.40 0.82
C ASP A 228 27.63 13.02 0.53
N SER A 229 27.05 13.71 1.51
CA SER A 229 25.74 14.38 1.40
C SER A 229 25.72 15.49 0.33
N VAL A 230 26.83 16.23 0.21
CA VAL A 230 27.00 17.23 -0.85
C VAL A 230 27.20 16.56 -2.21
N THR A 231 27.70 15.33 -2.25
CA THR A 231 27.96 14.59 -3.49
C THR A 231 26.67 14.02 -4.07
N SER A 232 25.77 13.43 -3.26
CA SER A 232 24.51 12.86 -3.74
C SER A 232 23.52 13.90 -4.27
N ALA A 233 23.40 15.07 -3.63
CA ALA A 233 22.55 16.16 -4.14
C ALA A 233 23.11 16.78 -5.44
N ILE A 234 24.45 16.90 -5.54
CA ILE A 234 25.10 17.35 -6.79
C ILE A 234 24.92 16.30 -7.89
N GLU A 235 25.08 15.02 -7.56
CA GLU A 235 24.93 13.90 -8.49
C GLU A 235 23.49 13.79 -9.00
N LEU A 236 22.48 13.99 -8.14
CA LEU A 236 21.06 14.03 -8.54
C LEU A 236 20.77 15.09 -9.62
N THR A 237 21.50 16.21 -9.60
CA THR A 237 21.39 17.27 -10.63
C THR A 237 22.17 16.97 -11.93
N THR A 238 22.73 15.77 -12.09
CA THR A 238 23.40 15.29 -13.31
C THR A 238 22.39 14.91 -14.39
N ASN A 239 21.68 15.93 -14.85
CA ASN A 239 20.53 15.78 -15.74
C ASN A 239 20.93 15.51 -17.21
N PRO A 240 20.01 14.93 -18.01
CA PRO A 240 18.77 14.28 -17.57
C PRO A 240 18.98 12.80 -17.20
N TRP A 241 18.13 12.29 -16.34
CA TRP A 241 18.02 10.87 -15.98
C TRP A 241 16.98 10.19 -16.87
N LEU A 242 17.34 9.07 -17.51
CA LEU A 242 16.47 8.29 -18.39
C LEU A 242 15.91 7.09 -17.64
N TRP A 243 14.59 6.88 -17.70
CA TRP A 243 13.94 5.73 -17.08
C TRP A 243 14.24 4.44 -17.85
N GLN A 244 14.99 3.52 -17.22
CA GLN A 244 15.42 2.26 -17.85
C GLN A 244 14.49 1.10 -17.52
N SER A 245 14.14 0.96 -16.24
CA SER A 245 13.35 -0.17 -15.75
C SER A 245 12.56 0.21 -14.52
N PHE A 246 11.57 -0.62 -14.20
CA PHE A 246 10.80 -0.51 -12.98
C PHE A 246 10.46 -1.90 -12.45
N THR A 247 10.54 -2.05 -11.13
CA THR A 247 10.22 -3.30 -10.44
C THR A 247 9.37 -2.99 -9.22
N ASP A 248 8.22 -3.66 -9.11
CA ASP A 248 7.36 -3.69 -7.92
C ASP A 248 6.93 -5.15 -7.62
N PRO A 249 6.16 -5.41 -6.55
CA PRO A 249 5.72 -6.77 -6.21
C PRO A 249 4.82 -7.45 -7.25
N VAL A 250 4.27 -6.70 -8.21
CA VAL A 250 3.28 -7.16 -9.20
C VAL A 250 3.89 -7.23 -10.61
N GLU A 251 4.70 -6.26 -11.00
CA GLU A 251 5.31 -6.14 -12.31
C GLU A 251 6.81 -5.80 -12.24
N SER A 252 7.58 -6.37 -13.17
CA SER A 252 8.96 -5.97 -13.42
C SER A 252 9.15 -5.86 -14.93
N PHE A 253 9.64 -4.72 -15.41
CA PHE A 253 9.83 -4.48 -16.83
C PHE A 253 11.00 -3.54 -17.13
N GLU A 254 11.51 -3.65 -18.35
CA GLU A 254 12.47 -2.72 -18.94
C GLU A 254 11.79 -1.92 -20.05
N LEU A 255 12.23 -0.68 -20.29
CA LEU A 255 11.72 0.17 -21.36
C LEU A 255 12.53 -0.03 -22.64
N ASP A 256 11.83 -0.30 -23.73
CA ASP A 256 12.44 -0.39 -25.07
C ASP A 256 12.91 0.97 -25.61
N ASN A 257 12.36 2.07 -25.08
CA ASN A 257 12.71 3.45 -25.49
C ASN A 257 12.88 4.40 -24.28
N PRO A 258 13.96 4.26 -23.49
CA PRO A 258 14.23 5.11 -22.33
C PRO A 258 14.37 6.60 -22.67
N GLU A 259 14.80 6.94 -23.89
CA GLU A 259 15.00 8.32 -24.34
C GLU A 259 13.70 9.15 -24.34
N ALA A 260 12.54 8.47 -24.40
CA ALA A 260 11.23 9.10 -24.32
C ALA A 260 10.83 9.50 -22.88
N TYR A 261 11.52 8.99 -21.84
CA TYR A 261 11.14 9.18 -20.45
C TYR A 261 12.31 9.74 -19.65
N THR A 262 12.24 11.04 -19.32
CA THR A 262 13.32 11.73 -18.62
C THR A 262 12.86 12.51 -17.41
N VAL A 263 13.73 12.59 -16.40
CA VAL A 263 13.59 13.47 -15.23
C VAL A 263 14.85 14.33 -15.12
N ALA A 264 14.65 15.63 -14.89
CA ALA A 264 15.73 16.56 -14.62
C ALA A 264 15.49 17.33 -13.32
N PHE A 265 16.33 17.09 -12.32
CA PHE A 265 16.34 17.75 -11.02
C PHE A 265 17.23 19.00 -11.07
N ASN A 266 16.65 20.19 -11.04
CA ASN A 266 17.41 21.44 -11.15
C ASN A 266 17.94 21.89 -9.78
N SER A 267 19.04 22.64 -9.77
CA SER A 267 19.64 23.16 -8.54
C SER A 267 18.77 24.14 -7.75
N ASP A 268 17.69 24.65 -8.35
CA ASP A 268 16.74 25.58 -7.71
C ASP A 268 15.56 24.86 -7.03
N GLY A 269 15.58 23.52 -6.97
CA GLY A 269 14.49 22.71 -6.40
C GLY A 269 13.32 22.46 -7.36
N SER A 270 13.44 22.84 -8.63
CA SER A 270 12.44 22.48 -9.65
C SER A 270 12.77 21.15 -10.33
N VAL A 271 11.74 20.42 -10.79
CA VAL A 271 11.89 19.21 -11.60
C VAL A 271 11.21 19.39 -12.96
N ASN A 272 11.87 18.95 -14.04
CA ASN A 272 11.29 18.86 -15.37
C ASN A 272 11.18 17.40 -15.78
N ILE A 273 10.03 17.01 -16.33
CA ILE A 273 9.72 15.62 -16.67
C ILE A 273 9.26 15.57 -18.12
N VAL A 274 9.86 14.67 -18.90
CA VAL A 274 9.34 14.26 -20.21
C VAL A 274 8.82 12.85 -20.08
N ALA A 275 7.55 12.65 -20.39
CA ALA A 275 6.85 11.39 -20.32
C ALA A 275 6.29 11.05 -21.71
N ASP A 276 7.18 10.58 -22.58
CA ASP A 276 6.94 10.36 -24.00
C ASP A 276 6.41 11.63 -24.70
N CYS A 277 5.13 11.65 -25.06
CA CYS A 277 4.55 12.81 -25.73
C CYS A 277 4.14 13.93 -24.77
N ASN A 278 4.14 13.68 -23.45
CA ASN A 278 3.77 14.66 -22.43
C ASN A 278 4.99 15.28 -21.74
N ASN A 279 4.83 16.53 -21.31
CA ASN A 279 5.81 17.24 -20.52
C ASN A 279 5.14 17.71 -19.23
N ALA A 280 5.81 17.49 -18.10
CA ALA A 280 5.39 17.97 -16.79
C ALA A 280 6.52 18.76 -16.13
N SER A 281 6.14 19.62 -15.18
CA SER A 281 7.07 20.39 -14.36
C SER A 281 6.60 20.35 -12.91
N GLY A 282 7.50 20.58 -11.96
CA GLY A 282 7.16 20.50 -10.54
C GLY A 282 8.27 21.03 -9.63
N SER A 283 8.14 20.72 -8.35
CA SER A 283 9.15 20.94 -7.32
C SER A 283 9.67 19.61 -6.79
N TYR A 284 10.87 19.60 -6.23
CA TYR A 284 11.35 18.48 -5.43
C TYR A 284 12.10 18.98 -4.20
N THR A 285 12.11 18.15 -3.17
CA THR A 285 12.98 18.32 -2.00
C THR A 285 13.79 17.05 -1.83
N ALA A 286 15.10 17.19 -1.70
CA ALA A 286 16.02 16.11 -1.44
C ALA A 286 16.80 16.42 -0.16
N SER A 287 16.92 15.43 0.73
CA SER A 287 17.69 15.59 1.96
C SER A 287 18.91 14.67 1.98
N ASP A 288 19.85 15.01 2.84
CA ASP A 288 21.14 14.33 2.99
C ASP A 288 21.04 12.87 3.46
N ASP A 289 19.87 12.44 3.95
CA ASP A 289 19.58 11.08 4.41
C ASP A 289 19.04 10.17 3.30
N GLY A 290 18.96 10.66 2.05
CA GLY A 290 18.42 9.92 0.91
C GLY A 290 16.91 10.08 0.74
N SER A 291 16.23 10.90 1.55
CA SER A 291 14.83 11.24 1.30
C SER A 291 14.67 12.14 0.07
N LEU A 292 13.67 11.85 -0.75
CA LEU A 292 13.29 12.63 -1.92
C LEU A 292 11.77 12.70 -2.03
N SER A 293 11.23 13.91 -2.10
CA SER A 293 9.81 14.15 -2.41
C SER A 293 9.70 14.94 -3.70
N ILE A 294 8.80 14.52 -4.59
CA ILE A 294 8.54 15.14 -5.88
C ILE A 294 7.08 15.61 -5.93
N GLU A 295 6.87 16.91 -6.07
CA GLU A 295 5.55 17.49 -6.29
C GLU A 295 5.33 17.70 -7.79
N ILE A 296 4.47 16.86 -8.38
CA ILE A 296 4.11 16.97 -9.79
C ILE A 296 3.18 18.17 -9.98
N GLY A 297 3.64 19.14 -10.75
CA GLY A 297 2.87 20.30 -11.18
C GLY A 297 2.17 20.08 -12.53
N PRO A 298 1.90 21.16 -13.29
CA PRO A 298 1.17 21.07 -14.55
C PRO A 298 1.83 20.12 -15.55
N SER A 299 1.02 19.26 -16.16
CA SER A 299 1.39 18.40 -17.29
C SER A 299 0.60 18.77 -18.54
N THR A 300 1.18 18.54 -19.71
CA THR A 300 0.42 18.49 -20.95
C THR A 300 -0.53 17.28 -20.94
N LEU A 301 -1.59 17.35 -21.76
CA LEU A 301 -2.61 16.31 -21.91
C LEU A 301 -2.67 15.82 -23.36
N ALA A 302 -1.51 15.48 -23.92
CA ALA A 302 -1.42 14.86 -25.24
C ALA A 302 -1.77 13.37 -25.14
N ALA A 303 -2.49 12.87 -26.14
CA ALA A 303 -2.77 11.45 -26.28
C ALA A 303 -1.53 10.77 -26.86
N CYS A 304 -0.76 10.09 -26.01
CA CYS A 304 0.43 9.36 -26.43
C CYS A 304 0.05 8.04 -27.15
N PRO A 305 0.99 7.44 -27.90
CA PRO A 305 0.77 6.14 -28.52
C PRO A 305 0.31 5.06 -27.51
N PRO A 306 -0.42 4.01 -27.95
CA PRO A 306 -0.97 2.99 -27.04
C PRO A 306 0.07 2.23 -26.21
N GLU A 307 1.31 2.14 -26.68
CA GLU A 307 2.45 1.53 -25.99
C GLU A 307 3.11 2.45 -24.95
N SER A 308 2.68 3.72 -24.90
CA SER A 308 3.24 4.73 -24.02
C SER A 308 2.91 4.43 -22.56
N ARG A 309 3.91 4.64 -21.70
CA ARG A 309 3.82 4.60 -20.24
C ARG A 309 3.76 6.00 -19.62
N SER A 310 3.38 7.01 -20.41
CA SER A 310 3.36 8.43 -20.00
C SER A 310 2.64 8.66 -18.66
N GLU A 311 1.41 8.17 -18.53
CA GLU A 311 0.61 8.33 -17.31
C GLU A 311 1.22 7.62 -16.11
N ALA A 312 1.66 6.37 -16.31
CA ALA A 312 2.29 5.56 -15.27
C ALA A 312 3.59 6.20 -14.76
N PHE A 313 4.39 6.78 -15.65
CA PHE A 313 5.64 7.45 -15.30
C PHE A 313 5.40 8.64 -14.37
N ILE A 314 4.51 9.56 -14.78
CA ILE A 314 4.20 10.77 -14.01
C ILE A 314 3.56 10.41 -12.67
N GLN A 315 2.64 9.46 -12.65
CA GLN A 315 1.97 9.03 -11.42
C GLN A 315 2.95 8.41 -10.43
N LYS A 316 3.78 7.44 -10.86
CA LYS A 316 4.73 6.74 -10.00
C LYS A 316 5.82 7.68 -9.46
N LEU A 317 6.27 8.69 -10.25
CA LEU A 317 7.19 9.73 -9.76
C LEU A 317 6.62 10.54 -8.60
N GLY A 318 5.30 10.77 -8.58
CA GLY A 318 4.62 11.45 -7.47
C GLY A 318 4.58 10.66 -6.16
N PHE A 319 4.95 9.37 -6.19
CA PHE A 319 5.03 8.51 -5.01
C PHE A 319 6.46 8.26 -4.53
N VAL A 320 7.47 8.86 -5.17
CA VAL A 320 8.87 8.72 -4.76
C VAL A 320 9.06 9.29 -3.34
N SER A 321 9.82 8.54 -2.54
CA SER A 321 10.13 8.89 -1.14
C SER A 321 11.61 8.87 -0.84
N ASN A 322 12.38 8.05 -1.56
CA ASN A 322 13.82 7.93 -1.34
C ASN A 322 14.55 7.84 -2.69
N PHE A 323 15.83 8.20 -2.66
CA PHE A 323 16.74 8.01 -3.76
C PHE A 323 18.10 7.50 -3.26
N PHE A 324 18.76 6.73 -4.10
CA PHE A 324 20.14 6.34 -3.87
C PHE A 324 20.86 6.09 -5.19
N PHE A 325 22.19 6.03 -5.13
CA PHE A 325 23.03 5.71 -6.28
C PHE A 325 23.72 4.37 -6.07
N GLU A 326 23.73 3.55 -7.11
CA GLU A 326 24.54 2.35 -7.16
C GLU A 326 25.23 2.27 -8.53
N ASN A 327 26.57 2.24 -8.54
CA ASN A 327 27.37 2.16 -9.77
C ASN A 327 27.05 3.26 -10.83
N GLY A 328 26.73 4.48 -10.40
CA GLY A 328 26.38 5.60 -11.30
C GLY A 328 24.93 5.61 -11.78
N ILE A 329 24.14 4.60 -11.38
CA ILE A 329 22.72 4.49 -11.69
C ILE A 329 21.92 5.10 -10.53
N LEU A 330 20.94 5.93 -10.87
CA LEU A 330 19.99 6.51 -9.92
C LEU A 330 18.84 5.54 -9.70
N TYR A 331 18.58 5.23 -8.44
CA TYR A 331 17.40 4.48 -8.01
C TYR A 331 16.45 5.40 -7.27
N LEU A 332 15.16 5.33 -7.59
CA LEU A 332 14.10 6.06 -6.88
C LEU A 332 13.11 5.05 -6.30
N ASP A 333 13.01 5.02 -4.98
CA ASP A 333 12.06 4.15 -4.28
C ASP A 333 10.77 4.89 -3.98
N THR A 334 9.66 4.24 -4.30
CA THR A 334 8.33 4.75 -4.00
C THR A 334 7.88 4.34 -2.59
N MET A 335 6.96 5.12 -2.02
CA MET A 335 6.37 4.82 -0.71
C MET A 335 5.66 3.47 -0.69
N ALA A 336 5.57 2.86 0.50
CA ALA A 336 4.76 1.67 0.77
C ALA A 336 5.07 0.47 -0.14
N ASP A 337 6.37 0.24 -0.43
CA ASP A 337 6.84 -0.83 -1.31
C ASP A 337 6.21 -0.80 -2.73
N GLY A 338 5.83 0.40 -3.21
CA GLY A 338 5.19 0.61 -4.50
C GLY A 338 6.09 0.35 -5.71
N GLY A 339 7.38 0.04 -5.47
CA GLY A 339 8.38 -0.28 -6.48
C GLY A 339 9.53 0.72 -6.57
N THR A 340 10.52 0.35 -7.38
CA THR A 340 11.78 1.05 -7.58
C THR A 340 11.97 1.38 -9.05
N PHE A 341 12.29 2.64 -9.34
CA PHE A 341 12.80 3.06 -10.64
C PHE A 341 14.30 2.81 -10.73
N GLN A 342 14.75 2.35 -11.89
CA GLN A 342 16.16 2.43 -12.29
C GLN A 342 16.31 3.49 -13.38
N LEU A 343 17.16 4.49 -13.15
CA LEU A 343 17.45 5.55 -14.10
C LEU A 343 18.94 5.65 -14.40
N ALA A 344 19.28 5.79 -15.67
CA ALA A 344 20.65 6.00 -16.12
C ALA A 344 20.86 7.45 -16.55
N SER A 345 22.08 7.96 -16.35
CA SER A 345 22.43 9.28 -16.86
C SER A 345 22.43 9.27 -18.40
N ALA A 346 21.96 10.34 -19.03
CA ALA A 346 22.03 10.48 -20.50
C ALA A 346 23.46 10.41 -21.03
N SER A 347 24.46 10.70 -20.18
CA SER A 347 25.88 10.63 -20.50
C SER A 347 26.45 9.20 -20.59
N GLU A 348 25.82 8.23 -19.93
CA GLU A 348 26.26 6.81 -19.94
C GLU A 348 25.44 5.94 -20.90
N HIS A 349 24.28 6.42 -21.35
CA HIS A 349 23.47 5.79 -22.39
C HIS A 349 23.93 6.24 -23.79
N MET A 350 25.17 5.88 -24.19
CA MET A 350 25.55 5.88 -25.60
C MET A 350 25.46 4.44 -26.12
N PRO A 351 24.82 4.18 -27.28
CA PRO A 351 24.71 2.83 -27.86
C PRO A 351 26.06 2.23 -28.27
#